data_AF-A0A948M164-F1
#
_entry.id   AF-A0A948M164-F1
#
_cell.length_a   1.000
_cell.length_b   1.000
_cell.length_c   1.000
_cell.angle_alpha   90.00
_cell.angle_beta   90.00
_cell.angle_gamma   90.00
#
_symmetry.space_group_name_H-M   'P 1'
#
loop_
_entity.id
_entity.type
_entity.pdbx_description
1 polymer ?
#
loop_
_entity_poly.entity_id
_entity_poly.type
_entity_poly.pdbx_seq_one_letter_code
_entity_poly.pdbx_strand_id
1 'polypeptide(L)' 'MTAARAAMPLVTAWIDSLREAFGTDLIDGQIRAATRDGLPTFHASEAGHRVGVPLPEVGRGVTAAQMVIEKPKKEDRRG' A
#
# COMPACT_ATOMS: atom_id res chain seq x y z
N MET A 1 3.01 -3.52 -24.26
CA MET A 1 3.41 -3.32 -22.86
C MET A 1 4.92 -3.02 -22.73
N THR A 2 5.46 -2.07 -23.50
CA THR A 2 6.93 -1.83 -23.56
C THR A 2 7.37 -0.49 -22.98
N ALA A 3 6.52 0.53 -22.92
CA ALA A 3 6.92 1.86 -22.45
C ALA A 3 7.18 1.94 -20.93
N ALA A 4 6.41 1.22 -20.10
CA ALA A 4 6.57 1.25 -18.64
C ALA A 4 7.88 0.60 -18.16
N ARG A 5 8.34 -0.47 -18.84
CA ARG A 5 9.57 -1.18 -18.46
C ARG A 5 10.83 -0.34 -18.64
N ALA A 6 10.87 0.53 -19.65
CA ALA A 6 12.01 1.38 -19.92
C ALA A 6 12.07 2.62 -19.00
N ALA A 7 10.91 3.13 -18.58
CA ALA A 7 10.81 4.33 -17.75
C ALA A 7 10.89 4.04 -16.24
N MET A 8 10.54 2.82 -15.81
CA MET A 8 10.49 2.43 -14.39
C MET A 8 11.14 1.04 -14.17
N PRO A 9 12.45 0.91 -14.37
CA PRO A 9 13.13 -0.39 -14.31
C PRO A 9 13.11 -1.02 -12.91
N LEU A 10 13.26 -0.23 -11.83
CA LEU A 10 13.25 -0.78 -10.47
C LEU A 10 11.86 -1.24 -10.06
N VAL A 11 10.81 -0.46 -10.36
CA VAL A 11 9.43 -0.85 -10.11
C VAL A 11 9.05 -2.07 -10.94
N THR A 12 9.53 -2.17 -12.19
CA THR A 12 9.31 -3.36 -13.01
C THR A 12 9.92 -4.61 -12.40
N ALA A 13 11.20 -4.54 -12.00
CA ALA A 13 11.89 -5.67 -11.37
C ALA A 13 11.18 -6.08 -10.06
N TRP A 14 10.74 -5.10 -9.27
CA TRP A 14 9.97 -5.36 -8.06
C TRP A 14 8.63 -6.06 -8.35
N ILE A 15 7.87 -5.61 -9.36
CA ILE A 15 6.63 -6.28 -9.78
C ILE A 15 6.91 -7.72 -10.22
N ASP A 16 7.99 -7.95 -10.96
CA ASP A 16 8.36 -9.31 -11.38
C ASP A 16 8.67 -10.21 -10.17
N SER A 17 9.36 -9.70 -9.14
CA SER A 17 9.55 -10.42 -7.86
C SER A 17 8.23 -10.67 -7.12
N LEU A 18 7.29 -9.72 -7.14
CA LEU A 18 5.97 -9.93 -6.55
C LEU A 18 5.19 -11.03 -7.28
N ARG A 19 5.25 -11.07 -8.61
CA ARG A 19 4.60 -12.11 -9.42
C ARG A 19 5.18 -13.49 -9.13
N GLU A 20 6.50 -13.57 -8.95
CA GLU A 20 7.18 -14.81 -8.57
C GLU A 20 6.74 -15.29 -7.16
N ALA A 21 6.67 -14.37 -6.19
CA ALA A 21 6.35 -14.71 -4.81
C ALA A 21 4.86 -15.00 -4.56
N PHE A 22 3.95 -14.27 -5.21
CA PHE A 22 2.52 -14.27 -4.92
C PHE A 22 1.63 -14.76 -6.06
N GLY A 23 2.22 -15.03 -7.23
CA GLY A 23 1.51 -15.44 -8.43
C GLY A 23 1.15 -14.25 -9.32
N THR A 24 1.23 -14.49 -10.64
CA THR A 24 1.03 -13.46 -11.66
C THR A 24 -0.40 -12.93 -11.68
N ASP A 25 -1.40 -13.81 -11.65
CA ASP A 25 -2.81 -13.42 -11.76
C ASP A 25 -3.26 -12.50 -10.62
N LEU A 26 -2.76 -12.77 -9.41
CA LEU A 26 -3.05 -11.97 -8.22
C LEU A 26 -2.49 -10.56 -8.36
N ILE A 27 -1.19 -10.45 -8.66
CA ILE A 27 -0.50 -9.15 -8.76
C ILE A 27 -1.03 -8.35 -9.95
N ASP A 28 -1.20 -8.98 -11.11
CA ASP A 28 -1.77 -8.31 -12.28
C ASP A 28 -3.22 -7.88 -12.04
N GLY A 29 -3.98 -8.65 -11.24
CA GLY A 29 -5.31 -8.26 -10.76
C GLY A 29 -5.28 -6.95 -9.97
N GLN A 30 -4.39 -6.83 -8.98
CA GLN A 30 -4.27 -5.63 -8.15
C GLN A 30 -3.80 -4.40 -8.95
N ILE A 31 -2.87 -4.59 -9.88
CA ILE A 31 -2.40 -3.51 -10.77
C ILE A 31 -3.53 -3.06 -11.69
N ARG A 32 -4.27 -3.99 -12.31
CA ARG A 32 -5.43 -3.64 -13.17
C ARG A 32 -6.52 -2.91 -12.40
N ALA A 33 -6.85 -3.37 -11.20
CA ALA A 33 -7.82 -2.71 -10.32
C ALA A 33 -7.41 -1.25 -10.04
N ALA A 34 -6.12 -0.99 -9.84
CA ALA A 34 -5.62 0.36 -9.64
C ALA A 34 -5.61 1.20 -10.93
N THR A 35 -5.09 0.67 -12.03
CA THR A 35 -4.89 1.47 -13.25
C THR A 35 -6.14 1.64 -14.11
N ARG A 36 -7.07 0.68 -14.06
CA ARG A 36 -8.31 0.70 -14.85
C ARG A 36 -9.51 1.14 -14.03
N ASP A 37 -9.65 0.57 -12.83
CA ASP A 37 -10.84 0.78 -12.00
C ASP A 37 -10.64 1.89 -10.95
N GLY A 38 -9.44 2.47 -10.88
CA GLY A 38 -9.12 3.59 -9.99
C GLY A 38 -9.07 3.20 -8.50
N LEU A 39 -8.96 1.91 -8.18
CA LEU A 39 -8.97 1.44 -6.81
C LEU A 39 -7.60 1.65 -6.15
N PRO A 40 -7.54 1.99 -4.84
CA PRO A 40 -6.29 2.24 -4.13
C PRO A 40 -5.62 0.92 -3.71
N THR A 41 -5.44 0.00 -4.66
CA THR A 41 -4.89 -1.36 -4.45
C THR A 41 -3.42 -1.48 -4.84
N PHE A 42 -2.91 -0.57 -5.66
CA PHE A 42 -1.51 -0.53 -6.08
C PHE A 42 -1.09 0.90 -6.41
N HIS A 43 0.09 1.31 -5.95
CA HIS A 43 0.73 2.56 -6.33
C HIS A 43 2.25 2.41 -6.29
N ALA A 44 2.93 2.89 -7.33
CA ALA A 44 4.38 3.00 -7.35
C ALA A 44 4.83 4.24 -8.11
N SER A 45 5.99 4.79 -7.74
CA SER A 45 6.58 5.94 -8.40
C SER A 45 8.09 5.81 -8.49
N GLU A 46 8.65 6.18 -9.64
CA GLU A 46 10.09 6.11 -9.94
C GLU A 46 10.44 7.20 -10.96
N ALA A 47 11.51 7.96 -10.72
CA ALA A 47 12.00 9.00 -11.63
C ALA A 47 10.93 9.98 -12.16
N GLY A 48 9.92 10.31 -11.34
CA GLY A 48 8.80 11.19 -11.73
C GLY A 48 7.66 10.49 -12.49
N HIS A 49 7.81 9.22 -12.85
CA HIS A 49 6.74 8.37 -13.37
C HIS A 49 5.94 7.76 -12.23
N ARG A 50 4.64 7.55 -12.47
CA ARG A 50 3.69 7.03 -11.49
C ARG A 50 2.78 5.99 -12.15
N VAL A 51 2.42 4.96 -11.38
CA VAL A 51 1.46 3.92 -11.78
C VAL A 51 0.51 3.64 -10.63
N GLY A 52 -0.76 3.41 -10.97
CA GLY A 52 -1.81 3.10 -10.01
C GLY A 52 -2.31 4.31 -9.22
N VAL A 53 -3.06 4.04 -8.14
CA VAL A 53 -3.75 5.04 -7.33
C VAL A 53 -3.19 5.00 -5.91
N PRO A 54 -2.63 6.12 -5.40
CA PRO A 54 -2.13 6.16 -4.04
C PRO A 54 -3.26 5.85 -3.06
N LEU A 55 -2.92 5.18 -1.95
CA LEU A 55 -3.85 5.07 -0.84
C LEU A 55 -4.33 6.48 -0.45
N PRO A 56 -5.64 6.69 -0.25
CA PRO A 56 -6.09 7.95 0.34
C PRO A 56 -5.35 8.14 1.65
N GLU A 57 -5.00 9.39 1.99
CA GLU A 57 -4.36 9.67 3.28
C GLU A 57 -5.20 9.03 4.39
N VAL A 58 -4.65 7.98 5.00
CA VAL A 58 -5.37 7.19 5.98
C VAL A 58 -5.42 7.99 7.26
N GLY A 59 -6.56 8.63 7.49
CA GLY A 59 -6.98 9.07 8.80
C GLY A 59 -6.46 10.44 9.22
N ARG A 60 -7.36 11.18 9.87
CA ARG A 60 -7.03 12.30 10.76
C ARG A 60 -5.79 11.94 11.58
N GLY A 61 -4.67 12.61 11.31
CA GLY A 61 -3.48 12.45 12.14
C GLY A 61 -3.85 12.76 13.59
N VAL A 62 -3.66 11.78 14.48
CA VAL A 62 -3.79 12.01 15.93
C VAL A 62 -2.43 12.47 16.41
N THR A 63 -2.32 13.74 16.79
CA THR A 63 -1.10 14.23 17.42
C THR A 63 -0.95 13.63 18.81
N ALA A 64 0.27 13.59 19.34
CA ALA A 64 0.48 13.20 20.73
C ALA A 64 -0.36 14.04 21.70
N ALA A 65 -0.65 15.30 21.37
CA ALA A 65 -1.50 16.20 22.16
C ALA A 65 -2.99 15.80 22.17
N GLN A 66 -3.44 14.96 21.24
CA GLN A 66 -4.81 14.45 21.17
C GLN A 66 -5.01 13.10 21.88
N MET A 67 -3.93 12.48 22.39
CA MET A 67 -3.97 11.19 23.07
C MET A 67 -4.23 11.35 24.59
N VAL A 68 -5.05 10.46 25.18
CA VAL A 68 -5.25 10.34 26.63
C VAL A 68 -4.60 9.06 27.12
N ILE A 69 -3.71 9.13 28.11
CA ILE A 69 -3.10 7.97 28.77
C ILE A 69 -3.94 7.59 29.99
N GLU A 70 -4.75 6.54 29.86
CA GLU A 70 -5.48 5.98 30.99
C GLU A 70 -4.59 5.05 31.83
N LYS A 71 -4.82 5.02 33.15
CA LYS A 71 -4.20 3.99 34.00
C LYS A 71 -4.87 2.64 33.71
N PRO A 72 -4.12 1.53 33.64
CA PRO A 72 -4.71 0.21 33.48
C PRO A 72 -5.72 -0.05 34.62
N LYS A 73 -6.90 -0.55 34.26
CA LYS A 73 -7.93 -0.93 35.22
C LYS A 73 -7.33 -1.95 36.19
N LYS A 74 -7.38 -1.68 37.50
CA LYS A 74 -7.02 -2.70 38.49
C LYS A 74 -7.96 -3.89 38.29
N GLU A 75 -7.37 -5.04 37.99
CA GLU A 75 -8.10 -6.30 37.89
C GLU A 75 -8.59 -6.68 39.29
N ASP A 76 -9.91 -6.70 39.48
CA ASP A 76 -10.52 -7.23 40.70
C ASP A 76 -10.30 -8.75 40.73
N ARG A 77 -9.21 -9.19 41.37
CA ARG A 77 -9.06 -10.59 41.76
C ARG A 77 -10.07 -10.88 42.88
N ARG A 78 -11.28 -11.28 42.52
CA ARG A 78 -12.20 -11.96 43.43
C ARG A 78 -11.74 -13.40 43.59
N GLY A 79 -11.15 -13.70 44.74
CA GLY A 79 -10.95 -15.06 45.26
C GLY A 79 -12.01 -15.40 46.29
#